data_AF-A4I976-F1
#
_entry.id   AF-A4I976-F1
#
_cell.length_a   1.000
_cell.length_b   1.000
_cell.length_c   1.000
_cell.angle_alpha   90.00
_cell.angle_beta   90.00
_cell.angle_gamma   90.00
#
_symmetry.space_group_name_H-M   'P 1'
#
loop_
_entity.id
_entity.type
_entity.pdbx_description
1 polymer ?
#
loop_
_entity_poly.entity_id
_entity_poly.type
_entity_poly.pdbx_seq_one_letter_code
_entity_poly.pdbx_strand_id
1 'polypeptide(L)'
;MSRQLLQRCSKKHLVIHMDINKTIIQVDQAGGRTMDDVLNSNVAANTFGLVDPTDNEWRPLYCTPDAPVVPPDAHSGPIMSYEAYIDSLHCAPPGMQELPKAERDAVWKSVSDLRRQATRKFTFPGEVGESYAPLVDLQRQHLRQSDGYYIIPAFFHMVNTLSELNLRFTLIFRTFGSDLNTVLEEWRSFVLGTHACKPSGPVLKELKENYIEPLSGSFFRQADDVYICYGPRVSLSSYLKSGFEEVDPAKVLEHLYQVPGCTSAYKTSFADLKDHLVEYFARSKNIGGLVDYYPSWAQAAEHRTGGKVFPISQNDPSYYFVFFDDNIFIGDEHSIVDVREADGAKSIVDVEVERKYCVPVNAFKAIVDKEYFVNELCACLRLQDSEL
;
A
#
# COMPACT_ATOMS: atom_id res chain seq x y z
N MET A 1 18.60 -16.07 -5.69
CA MET A 1 18.14 -16.79 -4.48
C MET A 1 16.62 -16.83 -4.39
N SER A 2 15.93 -15.70 -4.50
CA SER A 2 14.46 -15.61 -4.32
C SER A 2 13.66 -16.51 -5.27
N ARG A 3 13.99 -16.56 -6.56
CA ARG A 3 13.34 -17.49 -7.51
C ARG A 3 13.51 -18.97 -7.14
N GLN A 4 14.67 -19.37 -6.62
CA GLN A 4 14.91 -20.75 -6.17
C GLN A 4 14.07 -21.08 -4.94
N LEU A 5 13.83 -20.10 -4.06
CA LEU A 5 12.93 -20.29 -2.94
C LEU A 5 11.48 -20.43 -3.39
N LEU A 6 11.01 -19.56 -4.28
CA LEU A 6 9.65 -19.64 -4.81
C LEU A 6 9.38 -20.97 -5.52
N GLN A 7 10.40 -21.58 -6.14
CA GLN A 7 10.30 -22.93 -6.72
C GLN A 7 10.07 -24.02 -5.68
N ARG A 8 10.54 -23.83 -4.44
CA ARG A 8 10.34 -24.75 -3.31
C ARG A 8 9.04 -24.47 -2.56
N CYS A 9 8.40 -23.33 -2.82
CA CYS A 9 7.17 -22.94 -2.16
C CYS A 9 6.09 -24.01 -2.39
N SER A 10 5.41 -24.39 -1.31
CA SER A 10 4.26 -25.28 -1.40
C SER A 10 3.28 -24.78 -2.45
N LYS A 11 2.54 -25.67 -3.12
CA LYS A 11 1.53 -25.30 -4.13
C LYS A 11 0.26 -24.65 -3.53
N LYS A 12 0.35 -24.10 -2.31
CA LYS A 12 -0.69 -23.24 -1.74
C LYS A 12 -0.94 -22.06 -2.67
N HIS A 13 -2.17 -21.60 -2.69
CA HIS A 13 -2.57 -20.47 -3.53
C HIS A 13 -2.15 -19.15 -2.86
N LEU A 14 -1.50 -18.27 -3.61
CA LEU A 14 -1.04 -16.98 -3.10
C LEU A 14 -2.18 -15.95 -3.17
N VAL A 15 -2.52 -15.27 -2.09
CA VAL A 15 -3.48 -14.16 -2.07
C VAL A 15 -2.73 -12.88 -1.74
N ILE A 16 -2.56 -12.04 -2.75
CA ILE A 16 -1.77 -10.81 -2.68
C ILE A 16 -2.72 -9.62 -2.71
N HIS A 17 -2.75 -8.88 -1.60
CA HIS A 17 -3.33 -7.56 -1.52
C HIS A 17 -2.24 -6.54 -1.83
N MET A 18 -2.46 -5.72 -2.85
CA MET A 18 -1.48 -4.75 -3.33
C MET A 18 -2.10 -3.36 -3.25
N ASP A 19 -1.62 -2.52 -2.33
CA ASP A 19 -1.93 -1.10 -2.39
C ASP A 19 -1.43 -0.47 -3.69
N ILE A 20 -2.07 0.62 -4.10
CA ILE A 20 -1.79 1.33 -5.35
C ILE A 20 -0.84 2.51 -5.14
N ASN A 21 -1.25 3.51 -4.36
CA ASN A 21 -0.62 4.84 -4.36
C ASN A 21 0.67 4.81 -3.54
N LYS A 22 1.77 5.36 -4.05
CA LYS A 22 3.15 5.22 -3.51
C LYS A 22 3.68 3.79 -3.37
N THR A 23 2.83 2.77 -3.45
CA THR A 23 3.21 1.36 -3.45
C THR A 23 3.63 0.89 -4.84
N ILE A 24 2.72 0.93 -5.83
CA ILE A 24 3.01 0.56 -7.22
C ILE A 24 2.84 1.70 -8.22
N ILE A 25 2.15 2.79 -7.84
CA ILE A 25 2.02 4.01 -8.63
C ILE A 25 2.75 5.15 -7.94
N GLN A 26 3.59 5.87 -8.67
CA GLN A 26 4.41 6.98 -8.15
C GLN A 26 3.89 8.38 -8.55
N VAL A 27 2.66 8.44 -9.06
CA VAL A 27 1.97 9.70 -9.37
C VAL A 27 0.70 9.78 -8.53
N ASP A 28 0.63 10.76 -7.64
CA ASP A 28 -0.55 10.98 -6.80
C ASP A 28 -1.39 12.14 -7.35
N GLN A 29 -2.38 11.79 -8.19
CA GLN A 29 -3.32 12.78 -8.73
C GLN A 29 -4.20 13.40 -7.63
N ALA A 30 -4.56 12.65 -6.60
CA ALA A 30 -5.44 13.13 -5.52
C ALA A 30 -4.76 14.19 -4.65
N GLY A 31 -3.44 14.05 -4.43
CA GLY A 31 -2.63 15.00 -3.67
C GLY A 31 -2.07 16.17 -4.46
N GLY A 32 -2.28 16.22 -5.79
CA GLY A 32 -1.70 17.24 -6.68
C GLY A 32 -0.17 17.19 -6.76
N ARG A 33 0.43 16.01 -6.52
CA ARG A 33 1.88 15.83 -6.53
C ARG A 33 2.37 15.52 -7.93
N THR A 34 3.41 16.23 -8.37
CA THR A 34 4.14 15.87 -9.58
C THR A 34 4.98 14.62 -9.32
N MET A 35 5.39 13.94 -10.39
CA MET A 35 6.31 12.80 -10.26
C MET A 35 7.61 13.23 -9.56
N ASP A 36 8.15 14.40 -9.89
CA ASP A 36 9.35 14.92 -9.23
C ASP A 36 9.17 15.13 -7.73
N ASP A 37 8.01 15.62 -7.28
CA ASP A 37 7.72 15.76 -5.84
C ASP A 37 7.79 14.41 -5.11
N VAL A 38 7.24 13.36 -5.75
CA VAL A 38 7.25 11.99 -5.19
C VAL A 38 8.65 11.42 -5.16
N LEU A 39 9.40 11.53 -6.26
CA LEU A 39 10.77 11.01 -6.33
C LEU A 39 11.69 11.70 -5.31
N ASN A 40 11.54 13.01 -5.12
CA ASN A 40 12.30 13.74 -4.10
C ASN A 40 11.94 13.28 -2.67
N SER A 41 10.64 13.12 -2.41
CA SER A 41 10.15 12.63 -1.12
C SER A 41 10.65 11.21 -0.82
N ASN A 42 10.74 10.35 -1.84
CA ASN A 42 11.31 9.00 -1.68
C ASN A 42 12.80 9.06 -1.26
N VAL A 43 13.58 10.00 -1.80
CA VAL A 43 14.98 10.21 -1.40
C VAL A 43 15.04 10.76 0.03
N ALA A 44 14.17 11.71 0.40
CA ALA A 44 14.07 12.22 1.77
C ALA A 44 13.77 11.12 2.80
N ALA A 45 12.85 10.21 2.48
CA ALA A 45 12.50 9.07 3.33
C ALA A 45 13.64 8.05 3.49
N ASN A 46 14.57 8.02 2.53
CA ASN A 46 15.68 7.07 2.48
C ASN A 46 17.04 7.68 2.86
N THR A 47 17.10 8.99 3.14
CA THR A 47 18.34 9.65 3.55
C THR A 47 18.32 9.87 5.05
N PHE A 48 19.28 9.28 5.75
CA PHE A 48 19.45 9.35 7.19
C PHE A 48 20.50 10.38 7.57
N GLY A 49 20.25 11.06 8.67
CA GLY A 49 21.09 12.12 9.18
C GLY A 49 21.02 12.22 10.69
N LEU A 50 21.98 12.95 11.24
CA LEU A 50 22.07 13.25 12.65
C LEU A 50 21.28 14.53 12.94
N VAL A 51 20.43 14.49 13.97
CA VAL A 51 19.88 15.71 14.56
C VAL A 51 20.87 16.22 15.61
N ASP A 52 21.44 17.39 15.38
CA ASP A 52 22.39 17.98 16.30
C ASP A 52 21.67 18.49 17.55
N PRO A 53 22.07 18.07 18.76
CA PRO A 53 21.38 18.44 19.99
C PRO A 53 21.53 19.93 20.36
N THR A 54 22.44 20.67 19.72
CA THR A 54 22.72 22.07 20.04
C THR A 54 21.78 23.04 19.33
N ASP A 55 21.41 22.75 18.08
CA ASP A 55 20.55 23.60 17.25
C ASP A 55 19.30 22.89 16.72
N ASN A 56 19.16 21.59 16.99
CA ASN A 56 18.08 20.74 16.50
C ASN A 56 18.00 20.69 14.96
N GLU A 57 19.10 20.97 14.26
CA GLU A 57 19.17 20.84 12.80
C GLU A 57 19.58 19.42 12.39
N TRP A 58 18.92 18.92 11.35
CA TRP A 58 19.26 17.66 10.72
C TRP A 58 20.40 17.83 9.71
N ARG A 59 21.40 16.94 9.78
CA ARG A 59 22.55 16.95 8.88
C ARG A 59 22.73 15.57 8.25
N PRO A 60 22.86 15.48 6.91
CA PRO A 60 22.89 14.20 6.21
C PRO A 60 24.11 13.37 6.59
N LEU A 61 23.92 12.05 6.71
CA LEU A 61 25.00 11.08 6.94
C LEU A 61 25.14 10.11 5.76
N TYR A 62 24.05 9.42 5.41
CA TYR A 62 24.03 8.40 4.35
C TYR A 62 22.62 8.19 3.80
N CYS A 63 22.52 7.53 2.65
CA CYS A 63 21.25 7.04 2.10
C CYS A 63 21.19 5.51 2.20
N THR A 64 20.00 4.91 2.20
CA THR A 64 19.78 3.46 2.37
C THR A 64 20.66 2.55 1.48
N PRO A 65 20.96 2.87 0.21
CA PRO A 65 21.89 2.07 -0.60
C PRO A 65 23.31 2.01 -0.02
N ASP A 66 23.72 3.05 0.70
CA ASP A 66 25.07 3.25 1.25
C ASP A 66 25.09 3.14 2.78
N ALA A 67 24.02 2.59 3.39
CA ALA A 67 23.89 2.54 4.83
C ALA A 67 25.02 1.70 5.46
N PRO A 68 25.71 2.22 6.49
CA PRO A 68 26.73 1.47 7.18
C PRO A 68 26.11 0.26 7.89
N VAL A 69 26.87 -0.85 7.96
CA VAL A 69 26.43 -2.11 8.59
C VAL A 69 26.04 -1.91 10.06
N VAL A 70 26.70 -0.99 10.74
CA VAL A 70 26.39 -0.57 12.11
C VAL A 70 26.25 0.96 12.08
N PRO A 71 25.11 1.53 12.49
CA PRO A 71 24.98 2.97 12.67
C PRO A 71 26.08 3.42 13.65
N PRO A 72 26.79 4.53 13.40
CA PRO A 72 27.89 4.90 14.27
C PRO A 72 27.36 5.21 15.69
N ASP A 73 27.74 4.39 16.67
CA ASP A 73 27.38 4.55 18.10
C ASP A 73 27.87 5.87 18.70
N ALA A 74 28.70 6.62 17.97
CA ALA A 74 29.46 7.77 18.44
C ALA A 74 28.77 9.13 18.25
N HIS A 75 27.52 9.16 17.80
CA HIS A 75 26.83 10.43 17.54
C HIS A 75 26.03 10.91 18.75
N SER A 76 26.19 12.19 19.11
CA SER A 76 25.59 12.82 20.30
C SER A 76 24.07 13.04 20.23
N GLY A 77 23.42 12.62 19.15
CA GLY A 77 22.02 12.90 18.85
C GLY A 77 21.34 11.76 18.08
N PRO A 78 20.01 11.80 17.93
CA PRO A 78 19.27 10.74 17.25
C PRO A 78 19.58 10.74 15.74
N ILE A 79 19.68 9.53 15.17
CA ILE A 79 19.79 9.31 13.73
C ILE A 79 18.40 8.96 13.20
N MET A 80 17.94 9.70 12.19
CA MET A 80 16.65 9.45 11.56
C MET A 80 16.63 9.91 10.10
N SER A 81 15.64 9.45 9.33
CA SER A 81 15.44 9.92 7.97
C SER A 81 15.05 11.41 7.96
N TYR A 82 15.30 12.09 6.85
CA TYR A 82 14.84 13.48 6.71
C TYR A 82 13.32 13.59 6.80
N GLU A 83 12.58 12.62 6.25
CA GLU A 83 11.12 12.57 6.40
C GLU A 83 10.69 12.47 7.87
N ALA A 84 11.29 11.56 8.65
CA ALA A 84 10.99 11.42 10.08
C ALA A 84 11.36 12.68 10.88
N TYR A 85 12.45 13.35 10.51
CA TYR A 85 12.82 14.64 11.10
C TYR A 85 11.76 15.71 10.82
N ILE A 86 11.31 15.84 9.57
CA ILE A 86 10.26 16.79 9.18
C ILE A 86 8.93 16.46 9.89
N ASP A 87 8.58 15.18 10.03
CA ASP A 87 7.39 14.75 10.77
C ASP A 87 7.47 15.14 12.25
N SER A 88 8.67 15.08 12.85
CA SER A 88 8.90 15.51 14.24
C SER A 88 8.76 17.02 14.43
N LEU A 89 9.17 17.83 13.45
CA LEU A 89 9.00 19.29 13.47
C LEU A 89 7.55 19.73 13.26
N HIS A 90 6.80 18.94 12.50
CA HIS A 90 5.42 19.22 12.12
C HIS A 90 4.49 18.13 12.64
N CYS A 91 4.52 17.84 13.94
CA CYS A 91 3.62 16.89 14.56
C CYS A 91 2.19 17.44 14.64
N ALA A 92 1.20 16.55 14.77
CA ALA A 92 -0.17 16.96 15.10
C ALA A 92 -0.15 17.75 16.42
N PRO A 93 -0.73 18.95 16.49
CA PRO A 93 -0.73 19.73 17.72
C PRO A 93 -1.54 19.01 18.82
N PRO A 94 -1.15 19.13 20.09
CA PRO A 94 -1.93 18.60 21.21
C PRO A 94 -3.36 19.13 21.17
N GLY A 95 -4.35 18.26 21.42
CA GLY A 95 -5.76 18.67 21.41
C GLY A 95 -6.42 18.67 20.02
N MET A 96 -5.69 18.31 18.96
CA MET A 96 -6.21 18.34 17.60
C MET A 96 -7.39 17.39 17.37
N GLN A 97 -7.45 16.26 18.08
CA GLN A 97 -8.49 15.25 17.87
C GLN A 97 -9.82 15.66 18.50
N GLU A 98 -9.76 16.53 19.50
CA GLU A 98 -10.88 17.12 20.22
C GLU A 98 -11.51 18.29 19.45
N LEU A 99 -10.85 18.77 18.39
CA LEU A 99 -11.38 19.84 17.54
C LEU A 99 -12.58 19.34 16.72
N PRO A 100 -13.55 20.23 16.40
CA PRO A 100 -14.57 19.94 15.40
C PRO A 100 -13.92 19.52 14.08
N LYS A 101 -14.53 18.55 13.39
CA LYS A 101 -13.99 17.94 12.17
C LYS A 101 -13.44 18.96 11.16
N ALA A 102 -14.17 20.04 10.88
CA ALA A 102 -13.75 21.03 9.90
C ALA A 102 -12.45 21.76 10.30
N GLU A 103 -12.28 22.02 11.59
CA GLU A 103 -11.08 22.67 12.13
C GLU A 103 -9.91 21.68 12.19
N ARG A 104 -10.17 20.44 12.62
CA ARG A 104 -9.19 19.35 12.57
C ARG A 104 -8.67 19.13 11.14
N ASP A 105 -9.56 19.05 10.16
CA ASP A 105 -9.19 18.86 8.74
C ASP A 105 -8.34 20.04 8.23
N ALA A 106 -8.65 21.28 8.65
CA ALA A 106 -7.88 22.46 8.29
C ALA A 106 -6.48 22.45 8.90
N VAL A 107 -6.35 22.11 10.19
CA VAL A 107 -5.06 21.95 10.89
C VAL A 107 -4.23 20.86 10.23
N TRP A 108 -4.84 19.70 9.95
CA TRP A 108 -4.15 18.58 9.29
C TRP A 108 -3.62 18.98 7.92
N LYS A 109 -4.43 19.69 7.15
CA LYS A 109 -4.03 20.19 5.83
C LYS A 109 -2.80 21.09 5.94
N SER A 110 -2.76 22.03 6.89
CA SER A 110 -1.59 22.88 7.12
C SER A 110 -0.34 22.09 7.51
N VAL A 111 -0.46 21.11 8.41
CA VAL A 111 0.64 20.23 8.82
C VAL A 111 1.16 19.41 7.64
N SER A 112 0.25 18.76 6.89
CA SER A 112 0.61 17.96 5.71
C SER A 112 1.26 18.81 4.62
N ASP A 113 0.78 20.03 4.39
CA ASP A 113 1.34 20.95 3.40
C ASP A 113 2.78 21.38 3.78
N LEU A 114 3.05 21.65 5.06
CA LEU A 114 4.41 21.96 5.54
C LEU A 114 5.37 20.79 5.33
N ARG A 115 4.95 19.57 5.73
CA ARG A 115 5.75 18.35 5.53
C ARG A 115 6.07 18.14 4.05
N ARG A 116 5.04 18.22 3.19
CA ARG A 116 5.18 18.08 1.73
C ARG A 116 6.11 19.12 1.14
N GLN A 117 6.03 20.38 1.58
CA GLN A 117 6.89 21.44 1.09
C GLN A 117 8.36 21.20 1.41
N ALA A 118 8.67 20.60 2.57
CA ALA A 118 10.02 20.26 2.95
C ALA A 118 10.56 19.06 2.17
N THR A 119 9.79 17.97 2.06
CA THR A 119 10.27 16.73 1.42
C THR A 119 10.36 16.82 -0.10
N ARG A 120 9.46 17.58 -0.76
CA ARG A 120 9.43 17.66 -2.23
C ARG A 120 10.64 18.38 -2.85
N LYS A 121 11.33 19.19 -2.06
CA LYS A 121 12.50 19.98 -2.50
C LYS A 121 13.81 19.51 -1.86
N PHE A 122 13.79 18.40 -1.12
CA PHE A 122 14.92 17.91 -0.33
C PHE A 122 16.27 17.93 -1.07
N THR A 123 16.29 17.58 -2.36
CA THR A 123 17.51 17.55 -3.18
C THR A 123 17.69 18.75 -4.10
N PHE A 124 16.93 19.84 -3.91
CA PHE A 124 17.09 21.03 -4.75
C PHE A 124 18.37 21.79 -4.36
N PRO A 125 18.91 22.64 -5.26
CA PRO A 125 20.08 23.44 -4.96
C PRO A 125 19.90 24.29 -3.68
N GLY A 126 20.84 24.19 -2.75
CA GLY A 126 20.84 24.87 -1.46
C GLY A 126 20.08 24.15 -0.34
N GLU A 127 19.42 23.01 -0.62
CA GLU A 127 18.71 22.22 0.38
C GLU A 127 19.63 21.15 0.97
N VAL A 128 19.32 20.66 2.18
CA VAL A 128 20.20 19.76 2.95
C VAL A 128 20.48 18.42 2.26
N GLY A 129 19.64 18.02 1.30
CA GLY A 129 19.78 16.80 0.52
C GLY A 129 20.37 17.01 -0.88
N GLU A 130 20.90 18.20 -1.22
CA GLU A 130 21.38 18.53 -2.59
C GLU A 130 22.32 17.46 -3.17
N SER A 131 23.26 16.97 -2.35
CA SER A 131 24.22 15.94 -2.77
C SER A 131 23.59 14.60 -3.19
N TYR A 132 22.33 14.35 -2.81
CA TYR A 132 21.57 13.14 -3.15
C TYR A 132 20.65 13.32 -4.37
N ALA A 133 20.69 14.46 -5.06
CA ALA A 133 19.97 14.67 -6.32
C ALA A 133 20.18 13.54 -7.37
N PRO A 134 21.37 12.91 -7.50
CA PRO A 134 21.56 11.77 -8.39
C PRO A 134 20.63 10.57 -8.11
N LEU A 135 20.13 10.42 -6.87
CA LEU A 135 19.18 9.35 -6.53
C LEU A 135 17.76 9.63 -7.05
N VAL A 136 17.40 10.90 -7.25
CA VAL A 136 16.17 11.27 -7.95
C VAL A 136 16.30 10.91 -9.44
N ASP A 137 17.45 11.20 -10.04
CA ASP A 137 17.74 10.84 -11.44
C ASP A 137 17.76 9.32 -11.65
N LEU A 138 18.30 8.57 -10.69
CA LEU A 138 18.27 7.10 -10.72
C LEU A 138 16.84 6.57 -10.79
N GLN A 139 15.94 7.07 -9.93
CA GLN A 139 14.53 6.68 -9.97
C GLN A 139 13.90 7.03 -11.33
N ARG A 140 14.12 8.25 -11.86
CA ARG A 140 13.61 8.64 -13.19
C ARG A 140 14.08 7.68 -14.28
N GLN A 141 15.36 7.30 -14.26
CA GLN A 141 15.92 6.38 -15.26
C GLN A 141 15.19 5.03 -15.26
N HIS A 142 14.85 4.50 -14.09
CA HIS A 142 14.10 3.25 -13.96
C HIS A 142 12.65 3.41 -14.41
N LEU A 143 12.04 4.57 -14.15
CA LEU A 143 10.65 4.85 -14.56
C LEU A 143 10.49 5.14 -16.05
N ARG A 144 11.53 5.58 -16.78
CA ARG A 144 11.49 5.80 -18.24
C ARG A 144 11.04 4.57 -19.04
N GLN A 145 11.25 3.36 -18.52
CA GLN A 145 10.75 2.13 -19.16
C GLN A 145 9.21 2.05 -19.18
N SER A 146 8.57 2.91 -18.38
CA SER A 146 7.12 3.00 -18.19
C SER A 146 6.56 4.27 -18.84
N ASP A 147 7.23 4.88 -19.82
CA ASP A 147 6.71 6.07 -20.52
C ASP A 147 5.27 5.82 -21.04
N GLY A 148 4.29 6.51 -20.43
CA GLY A 148 2.86 6.37 -20.70
C GLY A 148 2.08 5.45 -19.74
N TYR A 149 2.75 4.86 -18.75
CA TYR A 149 2.20 3.90 -17.79
C TYR A 149 2.49 4.35 -16.35
N TYR A 150 1.64 3.93 -15.42
CA TYR A 150 1.65 4.39 -14.03
C TYR A 150 2.28 3.37 -13.07
N ILE A 151 2.18 2.06 -13.38
CA ILE A 151 2.64 0.99 -12.49
C ILE A 151 4.14 0.75 -12.69
N ILE A 152 4.87 0.69 -11.57
CA ILE A 152 6.33 0.50 -11.58
C ILE A 152 6.74 -0.87 -12.14
N PRO A 153 7.85 -0.97 -12.89
CA PRO A 153 8.25 -2.22 -13.56
C PRO A 153 8.48 -3.42 -12.63
N ALA A 154 8.93 -3.19 -11.40
CA ALA A 154 9.19 -4.25 -10.43
C ALA A 154 7.92 -5.07 -10.10
N PHE A 155 6.73 -4.44 -10.13
CA PHE A 155 5.47 -5.14 -9.94
C PHE A 155 5.24 -6.17 -11.05
N PHE A 156 5.39 -5.77 -12.33
CA PHE A 156 5.21 -6.69 -13.45
C PHE A 156 6.27 -7.79 -13.46
N HIS A 157 7.50 -7.49 -13.02
CA HIS A 157 8.54 -8.49 -12.84
C HIS A 157 8.15 -9.55 -11.80
N MET A 158 7.54 -9.16 -10.67
CA MET A 158 7.01 -10.10 -9.70
C MET A 158 5.92 -11.00 -10.31
N VAL A 159 4.92 -10.41 -10.97
CA VAL A 159 3.81 -11.17 -11.57
C VAL A 159 4.30 -12.15 -12.64
N ASN A 160 5.23 -11.72 -13.49
CA ASN A 160 5.90 -12.58 -14.46
C ASN A 160 6.65 -13.73 -13.77
N THR A 161 7.39 -13.42 -12.69
CA THR A 161 8.12 -14.43 -11.92
C THR A 161 7.18 -15.49 -11.33
N LEU A 162 6.05 -15.09 -10.73
CA LEU A 162 5.04 -16.02 -10.21
C LEU A 162 4.48 -16.93 -11.32
N SER A 163 4.13 -16.32 -12.45
CA SER A 163 3.59 -17.03 -13.61
C SER A 163 4.58 -18.02 -14.21
N GLU A 164 5.83 -17.61 -14.41
CA GLU A 164 6.92 -18.47 -14.92
C GLU A 164 7.21 -19.66 -14.02
N LEU A 165 7.01 -19.51 -12.71
CA LEU A 165 7.14 -20.57 -11.72
C LEU A 165 5.85 -21.39 -11.53
N ASN A 166 4.81 -21.08 -12.31
CA ASN A 166 3.49 -21.72 -12.24
C ASN A 166 2.86 -21.64 -10.84
N LEU A 167 3.13 -20.55 -10.12
CA LEU A 167 2.50 -20.23 -8.85
C LEU A 167 1.15 -19.56 -9.14
N ARG A 168 0.07 -20.18 -8.66
CA ARG A 168 -1.29 -19.64 -8.77
C ARG A 168 -1.45 -18.53 -7.74
N PHE A 169 -2.03 -17.41 -8.17
CA PHE A 169 -2.23 -16.26 -7.32
C PHE A 169 -3.61 -15.62 -7.53
N THR A 170 -4.11 -15.01 -6.46
CA THR A 170 -5.15 -13.98 -6.45
C THR A 170 -4.47 -12.65 -6.22
N LEU A 171 -4.77 -11.67 -7.07
CA LEU A 171 -4.27 -10.32 -6.95
C LEU A 171 -5.43 -9.35 -6.75
N ILE A 172 -5.42 -8.66 -5.61
CA ILE A 172 -6.45 -7.71 -5.20
C ILE A 172 -5.79 -6.35 -5.06
N PHE A 173 -6.05 -5.45 -6.00
CA PHE A 173 -5.62 -4.05 -5.90
C PHE A 173 -6.44 -3.34 -4.83
N ARG A 174 -5.78 -2.59 -3.94
CA ARG A 174 -6.39 -1.89 -2.80
C ARG A 174 -6.13 -0.40 -2.97
N THR A 175 -7.11 0.44 -2.72
CA THR A 175 -6.92 1.90 -2.71
C THR A 175 -7.99 2.60 -1.89
N PHE A 176 -7.67 3.74 -1.31
CA PHE A 176 -8.64 4.69 -0.78
C PHE A 176 -9.12 5.70 -1.83
N GLY A 177 -8.40 5.81 -2.95
CA GLY A 177 -8.55 6.85 -3.97
C GLY A 177 -9.36 6.41 -5.20
N SER A 178 -9.08 7.08 -6.32
CA SER A 178 -9.78 6.91 -7.61
C SER A 178 -8.96 6.19 -8.68
N ASP A 179 -7.73 5.77 -8.36
CA ASP A 179 -6.75 5.25 -9.32
C ASP A 179 -7.06 3.82 -9.81
N LEU A 180 -8.07 3.16 -9.23
CA LEU A 180 -8.37 1.76 -9.53
C LEU A 180 -8.68 1.51 -11.02
N ASN A 181 -9.41 2.42 -11.68
CA ASN A 181 -9.70 2.26 -13.11
C ASN A 181 -8.42 2.23 -13.95
N THR A 182 -7.54 3.20 -13.73
CA THR A 182 -6.26 3.33 -14.44
C THR A 182 -5.38 2.10 -14.23
N VAL A 183 -5.30 1.61 -12.99
CA VAL A 183 -4.55 0.37 -12.67
C VAL A 183 -5.11 -0.84 -13.42
N LEU A 184 -6.44 -1.01 -13.46
CA LEU A 184 -7.05 -2.15 -14.13
C LEU A 184 -6.92 -2.06 -15.67
N GLU A 185 -6.94 -0.86 -16.25
CA GLU A 185 -6.68 -0.63 -17.67
C GLU A 185 -5.23 -0.95 -18.06
N GLU A 186 -4.28 -0.59 -17.20
CA GLU A 186 -2.87 -0.92 -17.40
C GLU A 186 -2.61 -2.42 -17.21
N TRP A 187 -3.22 -3.05 -16.20
CA TRP A 187 -3.22 -4.51 -16.03
C TRP A 187 -3.75 -5.21 -17.28
N ARG A 188 -4.87 -4.75 -17.83
CA ARG A 188 -5.43 -5.26 -19.08
C ARG A 188 -4.42 -5.17 -20.21
N SER A 189 -3.78 -4.02 -20.38
CA SER A 189 -2.76 -3.81 -21.40
C SER A 189 -1.57 -4.75 -21.23
N PHE A 190 -1.17 -5.01 -19.97
CA PHE A 190 -0.13 -5.97 -19.64
C PHE A 190 -0.51 -7.40 -20.02
N VAL A 191 -1.64 -7.91 -19.55
CA VAL A 191 -2.06 -9.30 -19.81
C VAL A 191 -2.29 -9.54 -21.31
N LEU A 192 -2.84 -8.56 -22.04
CA LEU A 192 -3.06 -8.69 -23.48
C LEU A 192 -1.76 -8.56 -24.30
N GLY A 193 -0.67 -8.09 -23.68
CA GLY A 193 0.65 -7.99 -24.30
C GLY A 193 0.89 -6.69 -25.08
N THR A 194 0.06 -5.67 -24.88
CA THR A 194 0.26 -4.33 -25.45
C THR A 194 1.17 -3.47 -24.58
N HIS A 195 1.27 -3.75 -23.28
CA HIS A 195 2.19 -3.08 -22.35
C HIS A 195 3.68 -3.32 -22.69
N ALA A 196 4.56 -2.43 -22.22
CA ALA A 196 6.01 -2.52 -22.42
C ALA A 196 6.64 -3.74 -21.71
N CYS A 197 6.24 -4.05 -20.48
CA CYS A 197 6.86 -5.12 -19.68
C CYS A 197 6.61 -6.55 -20.20
N LYS A 198 5.59 -6.75 -21.05
CA LYS A 198 5.12 -8.04 -21.62
C LYS A 198 4.82 -9.16 -20.60
N PRO A 199 3.70 -9.87 -20.73
CA PRO A 199 3.38 -10.99 -19.85
C PRO A 199 4.20 -12.22 -20.23
N SER A 200 4.65 -12.99 -19.24
CA SER A 200 5.41 -14.23 -19.43
C SER A 200 4.94 -15.36 -18.51
N GLY A 201 5.20 -16.61 -18.91
CA GLY A 201 4.88 -17.80 -18.14
C GLY A 201 3.47 -18.37 -18.36
N PRO A 202 3.23 -19.62 -17.91
CA PRO A 202 2.00 -20.36 -18.16
C PRO A 202 0.73 -19.74 -17.54
N VAL A 203 0.81 -19.19 -16.32
CA VAL A 203 -0.38 -18.65 -15.63
C VAL A 203 -0.92 -17.43 -16.38
N LEU A 204 -0.05 -16.50 -16.77
CA LEU A 204 -0.45 -15.32 -17.53
C LEU A 204 -0.88 -15.68 -18.97
N LYS A 205 -0.31 -16.73 -19.56
CA LYS A 205 -0.79 -17.24 -20.85
C LYS A 205 -2.24 -17.74 -20.74
N GLU A 206 -2.55 -18.54 -19.72
CA GLU A 206 -3.91 -19.02 -19.45
C GLU A 206 -4.87 -17.84 -19.21
N LEU A 207 -4.43 -16.84 -18.42
CA LEU A 207 -5.20 -15.64 -18.13
C LEU A 207 -5.49 -14.84 -19.40
N LYS A 208 -4.52 -14.70 -20.31
CA LYS A 208 -4.69 -14.01 -21.60
C LYS A 208 -5.68 -14.74 -22.50
N GLU A 209 -5.59 -16.07 -22.58
CA GLU A 209 -6.47 -16.89 -23.42
C GLU A 209 -7.93 -16.89 -22.92
N ASN A 210 -8.12 -16.72 -21.61
CA ASN A 210 -9.43 -16.75 -20.95
C ASN A 210 -9.73 -15.44 -20.21
N TYR A 211 -9.36 -14.31 -20.81
CA TYR A 211 -9.40 -13.01 -20.13
C TYR A 211 -10.83 -12.62 -19.76
N ILE A 212 -11.01 -12.29 -18.48
CA ILE A 212 -12.26 -11.75 -17.92
C ILE A 212 -11.90 -10.42 -17.29
N GLU A 213 -12.76 -9.41 -17.47
CA GLU A 213 -12.59 -8.13 -16.79
C GLU A 213 -12.49 -8.31 -15.28
N PRO A 214 -11.47 -7.73 -14.61
CA PRO A 214 -11.34 -7.80 -13.17
C PRO A 214 -12.61 -7.31 -12.46
N LEU A 215 -13.11 -8.13 -11.53
CA LEU A 215 -14.19 -7.71 -10.66
C LEU A 215 -13.70 -6.63 -9.69
N SER A 216 -14.63 -5.82 -9.24
CA SER A 216 -14.35 -4.77 -8.27
C SER A 216 -15.34 -4.79 -7.12
N GLY A 217 -15.03 -4.03 -6.08
CA GLY A 217 -15.96 -3.73 -5.00
C GLY A 217 -15.45 -2.56 -4.16
N SER A 218 -16.21 -2.23 -3.13
CA SER A 218 -15.80 -1.25 -2.13
C SER A 218 -16.21 -1.70 -0.74
N PHE A 219 -15.41 -1.27 0.23
CA PHE A 219 -15.77 -1.39 1.63
C PHE A 219 -16.51 -0.14 2.09
N PHE A 220 -17.38 -0.35 3.07
CA PHE A 220 -17.86 0.70 3.96
C PHE A 220 -17.64 0.24 5.39
N ARG A 221 -17.12 1.14 6.22
CA ARG A 221 -16.82 0.89 7.62
C ARG A 221 -17.47 1.94 8.48
N GLN A 222 -18.04 1.50 9.58
CA GLN A 222 -18.55 2.38 10.61
C GLN A 222 -18.45 1.69 11.97
N ALA A 223 -17.60 2.23 12.85
CA ALA A 223 -17.21 1.57 14.09
C ALA A 223 -16.71 0.13 13.81
N ASP A 224 -17.29 -0.88 14.47
CA ASP A 224 -16.93 -2.29 14.30
C ASP A 224 -17.64 -2.96 13.12
N ASP A 225 -18.59 -2.28 12.47
CA ASP A 225 -19.31 -2.83 11.35
C ASP A 225 -18.54 -2.69 10.04
N VAL A 226 -18.49 -3.79 9.29
CA VAL A 226 -17.92 -3.86 7.95
C VAL A 226 -18.98 -4.30 6.96
N TYR A 227 -19.08 -3.55 5.87
CA TYR A 227 -19.95 -3.85 4.75
C TYR A 227 -19.12 -3.98 3.49
N ILE A 228 -19.47 -4.93 2.64
CA ILE A 228 -18.89 -5.09 1.32
C ILE A 228 -19.95 -4.77 0.27
N CYS A 229 -19.58 -3.98 -0.73
CA CYS A 229 -20.38 -3.64 -1.89
C CYS A 229 -19.66 -4.15 -3.14
N TYR A 230 -20.22 -5.16 -3.79
CA TYR A 230 -19.64 -5.78 -4.97
C TYR A 230 -20.03 -5.04 -6.25
N GLY A 231 -19.05 -4.76 -7.08
CA GLY A 231 -19.20 -4.15 -8.39
C GLY A 231 -18.59 -2.74 -8.51
N PRO A 232 -18.81 -1.80 -7.59
CA PRO A 232 -18.29 -0.44 -7.73
C PRO A 232 -16.77 -0.39 -7.79
N ARG A 233 -16.27 0.64 -8.50
CA ARG A 233 -14.85 1.03 -8.51
C ARG A 233 -14.62 2.35 -7.76
N VAL A 234 -15.56 2.72 -6.90
CA VAL A 234 -15.57 3.92 -6.08
C VAL A 234 -16.14 3.60 -4.69
N SER A 235 -15.78 4.39 -3.70
CA SER A 235 -16.34 4.28 -2.35
C SER A 235 -17.67 5.03 -2.24
N LEU A 236 -18.46 4.69 -1.22
CA LEU A 236 -19.71 5.40 -0.92
C LEU A 236 -19.49 6.90 -0.68
N SER A 237 -18.35 7.29 -0.08
CA SER A 237 -18.02 8.69 0.18
C SER A 237 -17.83 9.53 -1.07
N SER A 238 -17.43 8.92 -2.19
CA SER A 238 -17.36 9.61 -3.48
C SER A 238 -18.75 9.95 -4.02
N TYR A 239 -19.79 9.21 -3.59
CA TYR A 239 -21.17 9.40 -4.02
C TYR A 239 -21.95 10.35 -3.07
N LEU A 240 -21.83 10.18 -1.75
CA LEU A 240 -22.65 10.92 -0.76
C LEU A 240 -22.02 12.20 -0.19
N LYS A 241 -20.86 12.66 -0.68
CA LYS A 241 -19.98 13.65 0.00
C LYS A 241 -19.44 13.10 1.33
N SER A 242 -18.29 13.62 1.77
CA SER A 242 -17.53 13.04 2.89
C SER A 242 -18.25 13.16 4.23
N GLY A 243 -18.13 12.14 5.08
CA GLY A 243 -18.69 12.12 6.44
C GLY A 243 -20.11 11.58 6.57
N PHE A 244 -20.52 10.66 5.70
CA PHE A 244 -21.73 9.88 5.92
C PHE A 244 -21.57 9.04 7.19
N GLU A 245 -22.38 9.33 8.19
CA GLU A 245 -22.50 8.59 9.44
C GLU A 245 -23.98 8.17 9.54
N GLU A 246 -24.28 6.89 9.36
CA GLU A 246 -25.65 6.37 9.46
C GLU A 246 -25.68 5.17 10.38
N VAL A 247 -26.40 5.29 11.47
CA VAL A 247 -26.44 4.26 12.52
C VAL A 247 -27.46 3.16 12.19
N ASP A 248 -28.30 3.36 11.19
CA ASP A 248 -29.25 2.35 10.71
C ASP A 248 -28.62 1.44 9.62
N PRO A 249 -28.34 0.16 9.91
CA PRO A 249 -27.80 -0.78 8.94
C PRO A 249 -28.64 -0.90 7.67
N ALA A 250 -29.96 -0.77 7.76
CA ALA A 250 -30.84 -0.89 6.60
C ALA A 250 -30.60 0.25 5.60
N LYS A 251 -30.40 1.46 6.11
CA LYS A 251 -30.08 2.63 5.29
C LYS A 251 -28.66 2.58 4.74
N VAL A 252 -27.69 2.08 5.51
CA VAL A 252 -26.33 1.83 4.99
C VAL A 252 -26.40 0.97 3.73
N LEU A 253 -27.14 -0.14 3.79
CA LEU A 253 -27.35 -1.02 2.63
C LEU A 253 -28.06 -0.30 1.48
N GLU A 254 -29.15 0.43 1.75
CA GLU A 254 -29.86 1.23 0.75
C GLU A 254 -28.91 2.18 -0.01
N HIS A 255 -28.05 2.88 0.71
CA HIS A 255 -27.07 3.78 0.12
C HIS A 255 -25.98 3.05 -0.67
N LEU A 256 -25.51 1.89 -0.19
CA LEU A 256 -24.56 1.06 -0.93
C LEU A 256 -25.15 0.55 -2.26
N TYR A 257 -26.43 0.20 -2.29
CA TYR A 257 -27.14 -0.16 -3.53
C TYR A 257 -27.26 0.99 -4.54
N GLN A 258 -27.14 2.23 -4.10
CA GLN A 258 -27.15 3.41 -4.97
C GLN A 258 -25.76 3.73 -5.56
N VAL A 259 -24.68 3.13 -5.04
CA VAL A 259 -23.33 3.36 -5.55
C VAL A 259 -23.24 2.85 -7.00
N PRO A 260 -22.74 3.66 -7.96
CA PRO A 260 -22.63 3.25 -9.35
C PRO A 260 -21.86 1.94 -9.51
N GLY A 261 -22.48 0.98 -10.20
CA GLY A 261 -21.91 -0.35 -10.43
C GLY A 261 -22.21 -1.37 -9.33
N CYS A 262 -22.98 -1.03 -8.28
CA CYS A 262 -23.40 -2.02 -7.28
C CYS A 262 -24.18 -3.17 -7.92
N THR A 263 -23.74 -4.40 -7.62
CA THR A 263 -24.43 -5.64 -7.98
C THR A 263 -25.02 -6.32 -6.75
N SER A 264 -24.40 -6.15 -5.58
CA SER A 264 -24.88 -6.62 -4.29
C SER A 264 -24.12 -5.93 -3.16
N ALA A 265 -24.78 -5.76 -2.02
CA ALA A 265 -24.15 -5.22 -0.81
C ALA A 265 -24.71 -5.93 0.42
N TYR A 266 -23.85 -6.19 1.40
CA TYR A 266 -24.26 -6.78 2.68
C TYR A 266 -23.27 -6.46 3.79
N LYS A 267 -23.75 -6.56 5.04
CA LYS A 267 -22.91 -6.57 6.22
C LYS A 267 -22.18 -7.90 6.31
N THR A 268 -20.88 -7.88 6.56
CA THR A 268 -20.02 -9.07 6.64
C THR A 268 -19.34 -9.16 8.00
N SER A 269 -18.76 -10.32 8.31
CA SER A 269 -17.81 -10.51 9.40
C SER A 269 -16.38 -10.64 8.86
N PHE A 270 -15.36 -10.53 9.72
CA PHE A 270 -13.97 -10.82 9.33
C PHE A 270 -13.76 -12.28 8.91
N ALA A 271 -14.47 -13.21 9.56
CA ALA A 271 -14.42 -14.63 9.27
C ALA A 271 -14.87 -14.91 7.84
N ASP A 272 -16.07 -14.42 7.51
CA ASP A 272 -16.67 -14.61 6.19
C ASP A 272 -15.90 -13.86 5.10
N LEU A 273 -15.35 -12.69 5.44
CA LEU A 273 -14.72 -11.82 4.46
C LEU A 273 -13.50 -12.47 3.80
N LYS A 274 -12.67 -13.21 4.55
CA LYS A 274 -11.48 -13.88 4.00
C LYS A 274 -11.84 -14.79 2.82
N ASP A 275 -12.78 -15.71 3.06
CA ASP A 275 -13.16 -16.72 2.07
C ASP A 275 -14.00 -16.09 0.94
N HIS A 276 -14.92 -15.20 1.28
CA HIS A 276 -15.75 -14.50 0.29
C HIS A 276 -14.93 -13.67 -0.70
N LEU A 277 -13.84 -13.01 -0.28
CA LEU A 277 -12.99 -12.26 -1.20
C LEU A 277 -12.31 -13.20 -2.20
N VAL A 278 -11.77 -14.33 -1.74
CA VAL A 278 -11.13 -15.31 -2.62
C VAL A 278 -12.13 -15.90 -3.61
N GLU A 279 -13.30 -16.31 -3.14
CA GLU A 279 -14.38 -16.84 -3.99
C GLU A 279 -14.90 -15.81 -5.00
N TYR A 280 -15.09 -14.56 -4.55
CA TYR A 280 -15.57 -13.48 -5.41
C TYR A 280 -14.59 -13.22 -6.56
N PHE A 281 -13.29 -13.04 -6.26
CA PHE A 281 -12.30 -12.75 -7.28
C PHE A 281 -11.92 -13.95 -8.14
N ALA A 282 -12.14 -15.19 -7.68
CA ALA A 282 -12.00 -16.37 -8.53
C ALA A 282 -12.87 -16.31 -9.80
N ARG A 283 -14.02 -15.62 -9.74
CA ARG A 283 -14.93 -15.41 -10.88
C ARG A 283 -14.36 -14.51 -11.97
N SER A 284 -13.38 -13.66 -11.66
CA SER A 284 -12.60 -12.86 -12.61
C SER A 284 -11.17 -13.38 -12.72
N LYS A 285 -11.01 -14.70 -12.73
CA LYS A 285 -9.71 -15.37 -12.87
C LYS A 285 -8.70 -14.93 -11.82
N ASN A 286 -9.18 -14.68 -10.60
CA ASN A 286 -8.41 -14.30 -9.42
C ASN A 286 -7.81 -12.88 -9.49
N ILE A 287 -8.29 -12.00 -10.37
CA ILE A 287 -7.86 -10.59 -10.41
C ILE A 287 -9.02 -9.68 -10.05
N GLY A 288 -8.78 -8.70 -9.18
CA GLY A 288 -9.77 -7.68 -8.90
C GLY A 288 -9.25 -6.48 -8.13
N GLY A 289 -10.17 -5.61 -7.75
CA GLY A 289 -9.86 -4.39 -7.01
C GLY A 289 -10.89 -4.05 -5.95
N LEU A 290 -10.44 -3.43 -4.87
CA LEU A 290 -11.29 -2.96 -3.78
C LEU A 290 -10.96 -1.51 -3.46
N VAL A 291 -12.01 -0.69 -3.36
CA VAL A 291 -11.90 0.67 -2.83
C VAL A 291 -12.25 0.66 -1.35
N ASP A 292 -11.27 0.96 -0.52
CA ASP A 292 -11.42 1.09 0.93
C ASP A 292 -12.12 2.39 1.34
N TYR A 293 -12.66 2.43 2.56
CA TYR A 293 -13.44 3.56 3.05
C TYR A 293 -12.58 4.58 3.78
N TYR A 294 -12.02 5.56 3.06
CA TYR A 294 -11.11 6.57 3.61
C TYR A 294 -11.65 7.33 4.83
N PRO A 295 -12.94 7.74 4.87
CA PRO A 295 -13.46 8.48 6.02
C PRO A 295 -13.32 7.74 7.34
N SER A 296 -13.42 6.41 7.35
CA SER A 296 -13.21 5.60 8.57
C SER A 296 -11.78 5.73 9.08
N TRP A 297 -10.78 5.69 8.20
CA TRP A 297 -9.38 5.82 8.59
C TRP A 297 -9.06 7.24 9.06
N ALA A 298 -9.55 8.26 8.35
CA ALA A 298 -9.38 9.65 8.72
C ALA A 298 -10.07 10.00 10.07
N GLN A 299 -11.30 9.50 10.29
CA GLN A 299 -12.03 9.69 11.55
C GLN A 299 -11.36 8.98 12.72
N ALA A 300 -10.68 7.86 12.48
CA ALA A 300 -9.92 7.12 13.48
C ALA A 300 -8.52 7.70 13.72
N ALA A 301 -8.21 8.92 13.26
CA ALA A 301 -6.89 9.55 13.39
C ALA A 301 -5.76 8.66 12.83
N GLU A 302 -6.02 8.04 11.68
CA GLU A 302 -5.10 7.14 10.98
C GLU A 302 -4.73 5.87 11.77
N HIS A 303 -5.48 5.56 12.84
CA HIS A 303 -5.37 4.31 13.56
C HIS A 303 -5.81 3.13 12.67
N ARG A 304 -5.12 2.01 12.76
CA ARG A 304 -5.34 0.79 11.96
C ARG A 304 -6.79 0.31 11.99
N THR A 305 -7.47 0.47 13.12
CA THR A 305 -8.89 0.12 13.28
C THR A 305 -9.83 0.87 12.35
N GLY A 306 -9.42 1.99 11.76
CA GLY A 306 -10.15 2.67 10.70
C GLY A 306 -9.67 2.33 9.28
N GLY A 307 -8.52 1.67 9.16
CA GLY A 307 -7.78 1.41 7.93
C GLY A 307 -8.32 0.26 7.07
N LYS A 308 -7.43 -0.30 6.24
CA LYS A 308 -7.72 -1.37 5.28
C LYS A 308 -7.86 -2.70 6.00
N VAL A 309 -9.08 -3.22 6.04
CA VAL A 309 -9.39 -4.52 6.65
C VAL A 309 -8.62 -5.63 5.94
N PHE A 310 -7.93 -6.48 6.73
CA PHE A 310 -7.18 -7.63 6.25
C PHE A 310 -7.35 -8.83 7.19
N PRO A 311 -8.39 -9.66 6.97
CA PRO A 311 -8.60 -10.86 7.75
C PRO A 311 -7.62 -11.95 7.31
N ILE A 312 -6.92 -12.55 8.26
CA ILE A 312 -5.96 -13.64 8.04
C ILE A 312 -6.40 -14.88 8.80
N SER A 313 -5.88 -16.04 8.40
CA SER A 313 -5.90 -17.24 9.24
C SER A 313 -4.47 -17.71 9.43
N GLN A 314 -3.96 -17.65 10.66
CA GLN A 314 -2.63 -18.17 10.92
C GLN A 314 -2.55 -19.66 10.58
N ASN A 315 -1.47 -20.05 9.91
CA ASN A 315 -1.22 -21.42 9.44
C ASN A 315 -2.29 -21.97 8.47
N ASP A 316 -2.87 -21.12 7.63
CA ASP A 316 -3.82 -21.57 6.60
C ASP A 316 -3.19 -22.68 5.72
N PRO A 317 -3.83 -23.85 5.59
CA PRO A 317 -3.29 -24.97 4.82
C PRO A 317 -3.41 -24.77 3.31
N SER A 318 -4.29 -23.87 2.86
CA SER A 318 -4.65 -23.68 1.47
C SER A 318 -4.04 -22.42 0.86
N TYR A 319 -3.83 -21.40 1.69
CA TYR A 319 -3.45 -20.07 1.23
C TYR A 319 -2.20 -19.53 1.90
N TYR A 320 -1.50 -18.69 1.14
CA TYR A 320 -0.59 -17.68 1.69
C TYR A 320 -1.25 -16.32 1.51
N PHE A 321 -1.17 -15.47 2.53
CA PHE A 321 -1.72 -14.11 2.48
C PHE A 321 -0.60 -13.09 2.61
N VAL A 322 -0.57 -12.09 1.74
CA VAL A 322 0.41 -10.99 1.83
C VAL A 322 -0.24 -9.67 1.45
N PHE A 323 0.01 -8.62 2.23
CA PHE A 323 -0.43 -7.25 1.99
C PHE A 323 0.78 -6.34 1.82
N PHE A 324 0.85 -5.66 0.68
CA PHE A 324 1.85 -4.65 0.36
C PHE A 324 1.25 -3.26 0.47
N ASP A 325 1.88 -2.37 1.24
CA ASP A 325 1.50 -0.96 1.39
C ASP A 325 2.68 -0.16 1.92
N ASP A 326 2.87 1.08 1.48
CA ASP A 326 3.93 1.96 1.96
C ASP A 326 3.68 2.50 3.37
N ASN A 327 2.41 2.59 3.80
CA ASN A 327 2.00 3.07 5.13
C ASN A 327 1.76 1.92 6.13
N ILE A 328 2.41 0.77 5.92
CA ILE A 328 2.50 -0.27 6.95
C ILE A 328 3.60 0.10 7.94
N PHE A 329 3.23 0.11 9.22
CA PHE A 329 4.15 0.31 10.35
C PHE A 329 3.98 -0.88 11.29
N ILE A 330 4.86 -1.87 11.14
CA ILE A 330 4.80 -3.14 11.88
C ILE A 330 4.86 -2.87 13.38
N GLY A 331 3.89 -3.39 14.13
CA GLY A 331 3.76 -3.21 15.58
C GLY A 331 3.22 -1.85 16.01
N ASP A 332 2.74 -1.03 15.06
CA ASP A 332 2.26 0.33 15.35
C ASP A 332 0.74 0.46 15.12
N GLU A 333 0.06 1.07 16.08
CA GLU A 333 -1.37 1.35 16.02
C GLU A 333 -1.75 2.32 14.89
N HIS A 334 -0.82 3.15 14.40
CA HIS A 334 -1.03 4.07 13.28
C HIS A 334 -0.71 3.45 11.91
N SER A 335 -0.55 2.12 11.83
CA SER A 335 -0.47 1.44 10.53
C SER A 335 -1.78 1.51 9.75
N ILE A 336 -1.69 1.60 8.43
CA ILE A 336 -2.88 1.65 7.56
C ILE A 336 -3.64 0.32 7.45
N VAL A 337 -3.02 -0.82 7.75
CA VAL A 337 -3.63 -2.15 7.59
C VAL A 337 -4.19 -2.64 8.93
N ASP A 338 -5.48 -2.98 8.92
CA ASP A 338 -6.19 -3.58 10.05
C ASP A 338 -6.10 -5.11 9.97
N VAL A 339 -4.96 -5.66 10.39
CA VAL A 339 -4.75 -7.11 10.43
C VAL A 339 -5.63 -7.70 11.54
N ARG A 340 -6.46 -8.69 11.21
CA ARG A 340 -7.32 -9.39 12.17
C ARG A 340 -7.28 -10.90 11.95
N GLU A 341 -7.33 -11.69 13.02
CA GLU A 341 -7.68 -13.10 12.85
C GLU A 341 -9.09 -13.19 12.27
N ALA A 342 -9.32 -14.13 11.36
CA ALA A 342 -10.61 -14.33 10.73
C ALA A 342 -11.71 -14.59 11.78
N ASP A 343 -11.43 -15.40 12.81
CA ASP A 343 -12.34 -15.66 13.92
C ASP A 343 -12.29 -14.60 15.04
N GLY A 344 -11.37 -13.63 14.93
CA GLY A 344 -11.08 -12.63 15.95
C GLY A 344 -11.69 -11.27 15.65
N ALA A 345 -12.16 -10.60 16.71
CA ALA A 345 -12.67 -9.24 16.59
C ALA A 345 -11.59 -8.16 16.74
N LYS A 346 -10.40 -8.48 17.25
CA LYS A 346 -9.37 -7.49 17.58
C LYS A 346 -8.30 -7.36 16.50
N SER A 347 -7.81 -6.14 16.30
CA SER A 347 -6.62 -5.90 15.51
C SER A 347 -5.41 -6.59 16.15
N ILE A 348 -4.59 -7.22 15.31
CA ILE A 348 -3.31 -7.81 15.69
C ILE A 348 -2.25 -6.72 15.56
N VAL A 349 -1.48 -6.50 16.61
CA VAL A 349 -0.35 -5.52 16.65
C VAL A 349 0.95 -6.24 17.05
N ASP A 350 0.95 -7.57 16.97
CA ASP A 350 2.11 -8.38 17.26
C ASP A 350 3.08 -8.31 16.08
N VAL A 351 4.28 -7.80 16.33
CA VAL A 351 5.33 -7.61 15.33
C VAL A 351 5.66 -8.90 14.59
N GLU A 352 5.74 -10.03 15.29
CA GLU A 352 6.12 -11.32 14.70
C GLU A 352 5.00 -11.90 13.83
N VAL A 353 3.74 -11.68 14.22
CA VAL A 353 2.59 -12.05 13.39
C VAL A 353 2.51 -11.14 12.18
N GLU A 354 2.57 -9.81 12.34
CA GLU A 354 2.40 -8.88 11.22
C GLU A 354 3.47 -9.05 10.13
N ARG A 355 4.73 -9.30 10.49
CA ARG A 355 5.82 -9.54 9.52
C ARG A 355 5.56 -10.73 8.59
N LYS A 356 4.73 -11.69 9.02
CA LYS A 356 4.35 -12.83 8.18
C LYS A 356 3.45 -12.40 7.02
N TYR A 357 2.61 -11.38 7.22
CA TYR A 357 1.51 -11.06 6.32
C TYR A 357 1.61 -9.67 5.69
N CYS A 358 2.42 -8.76 6.24
CA CYS A 358 2.47 -7.36 5.84
C CYS A 358 3.88 -6.98 5.41
N VAL A 359 3.98 -6.32 4.25
CA VAL A 359 5.21 -5.77 3.70
C VAL A 359 5.12 -4.24 3.73
N PRO A 360 5.90 -3.56 4.59
CA PRO A 360 6.07 -2.11 4.53
C PRO A 360 6.91 -1.75 3.29
N VAL A 361 6.23 -1.30 2.24
CA VAL A 361 6.84 -1.06 0.94
C VAL A 361 7.71 0.18 0.99
N ASN A 362 8.99 0.00 0.65
CA ASN A 362 9.91 1.11 0.42
C ASN A 362 9.81 1.54 -1.05
N ALA A 363 9.11 2.66 -1.30
CA ALA A 363 8.86 3.17 -2.64
C ALA A 363 10.13 3.41 -3.47
N PHE A 364 11.20 3.93 -2.86
CA PHE A 364 12.49 4.12 -3.54
C PHE A 364 13.04 2.78 -4.05
N LYS A 365 13.14 1.78 -3.16
CA LYS A 365 13.64 0.45 -3.51
C LYS A 365 12.75 -0.24 -4.54
N ALA A 366 11.43 -0.11 -4.42
CA ALA A 366 10.49 -0.67 -5.38
C ALA A 366 10.69 -0.11 -6.81
N ILE A 367 11.18 1.12 -6.95
CA ILE A 367 11.52 1.73 -8.24
C ILE A 367 12.87 1.23 -8.75
N VAL A 368 13.92 1.26 -7.92
CA VAL A 368 15.30 1.07 -8.38
C VAL A 368 15.75 -0.40 -8.37
N ASP A 369 15.12 -1.26 -7.58
CA ASP A 369 15.38 -2.70 -7.52
C ASP A 369 14.24 -3.48 -8.18
N LYS A 370 14.51 -4.00 -9.37
CA LYS A 370 13.58 -4.86 -10.12
C LYS A 370 13.12 -6.08 -9.33
N GLU A 371 13.96 -6.64 -8.45
CA GLU A 371 13.64 -7.85 -7.69
C GLU A 371 12.93 -7.54 -6.37
N TYR A 372 12.69 -6.27 -6.04
CA TYR A 372 12.19 -5.83 -4.73
C TYR A 372 10.96 -6.61 -4.26
N PHE A 373 9.86 -6.57 -5.00
CA PHE A 373 8.63 -7.27 -4.60
C PHE A 373 8.78 -8.80 -4.54
N VAL A 374 9.63 -9.39 -5.39
CA VAL A 374 9.92 -10.83 -5.35
C VAL A 374 10.66 -11.17 -4.06
N ASN A 375 11.62 -10.35 -3.66
CA ASN A 375 12.40 -10.53 -2.44
C ASN A 375 11.53 -10.38 -1.20
N GLU A 376 10.71 -9.33 -1.13
CA GLU A 376 9.79 -9.09 -0.01
C GLU A 376 8.73 -10.20 0.11
N LEU A 377 8.16 -10.64 -1.02
CA LEU A 377 7.25 -11.78 -1.04
C LEU A 377 7.93 -13.04 -0.47
N CYS A 378 9.17 -13.33 -0.89
CA CYS A 378 9.92 -14.47 -0.35
C CYS A 378 10.16 -14.36 1.15
N ALA A 379 10.42 -13.15 1.65
CA ALA A 379 10.61 -12.92 3.08
C ALA A 379 9.34 -13.24 3.87
N CYS A 380 8.18 -12.72 3.46
CA CYS A 380 6.90 -13.05 4.10
C CYS A 380 6.59 -14.55 4.04
N LEU A 381 6.79 -15.18 2.89
CA LEU A 381 6.47 -16.61 2.73
C LEU A 381 7.33 -17.51 3.63
N ARG A 382 8.62 -17.22 3.81
CA ARG A 382 9.48 -17.94 4.77
C ARG A 382 8.98 -17.83 6.21
N LEU A 383 8.39 -16.69 6.57
CA LEU A 383 7.86 -16.48 7.92
C LEU A 383 6.52 -17.20 8.13
N GLN A 384 5.76 -17.44 7.06
CA GLN A 384 4.50 -18.21 7.08
C GLN A 384 4.72 -19.72 7.01
N ASP A 385 5.81 -20.19 6.40
CA ASP A 385 6.14 -21.60 6.27
C ASP A 385 7.62 -21.83 6.56
N SER A 386 7.90 -22.38 7.75
CA SER A 386 9.25 -22.66 8.22
C SER A 386 9.98 -23.76 7.43
N GLU A 387 9.29 -24.50 6.56
CA GLU A 387 9.91 -25.54 5.73
C GLU A 387 10.53 -24.98 4.42
N LEU A 388 10.31 -23.70 4.11
CA LEU A 388 10.91 -22.95 2.98
C LEU A 388 12.35 -22.50 3.27
#